data_AF-X0UHI0-F1
#
_entry.id   AF-X0UHI0-F1
#
_cell.length_a   1.000
_cell.length_b   1.000
_cell.length_c   1.000
_cell.angle_alpha   90.00
_cell.angle_beta   90.00
_cell.angle_gamma   90.00
#
_symmetry.space_group_name_H-M   'P 1'
#
loop_
_entity.id
_entity.type
_entity.pdbx_description
1 polymer ?
#
loop_
_entity_poly.entity_id
_entity_poly.type
_entity_poly.pdbx_seq_one_letter_code
_entity_poly.pdbx_strand_id
1 'polypeptide(L)'
;MELPVIGRPRDQLAEEMEALTSLDVDWRSGKIWSFVYFAGDDVAQVLKDAYTTFFYTNGLSPMAFRSLKKFESEVIAMTASLLGCSEAVGNMTSGGTESILMVVKAARDWAR
;
A
#
# COMPACT_ATOMS: atom_id res chain seq x y z
N MET A 1 11.35 -26.15 -3.26
CA MET A 1 10.87 -25.36 -4.41
C MET A 1 12.10 -24.69 -5.00
N GLU A 2 12.35 -24.84 -6.30
CA GLU A 2 13.51 -24.27 -7.01
C GLU A 2 13.03 -23.33 -8.11
N LEU A 3 13.85 -22.35 -8.49
CA LEU A 3 13.55 -21.50 -9.64
C LEU A 3 13.51 -22.35 -10.91
N PRO A 4 12.49 -22.20 -11.78
CA PRO A 4 12.44 -22.96 -13.00
C PRO A 4 13.58 -22.54 -13.92
N VAL A 5 14.23 -23.52 -14.56
CA VAL A 5 15.33 -23.28 -15.51
C VAL A 5 14.86 -22.46 -16.73
N ILE A 6 13.57 -22.56 -17.07
CA ILE A 6 12.93 -21.84 -18.17
C ILE A 6 11.74 -21.07 -17.63
N GLY A 7 11.63 -19.80 -18.01
CA GLY A 7 10.48 -18.96 -17.66
C GLY A 7 9.18 -19.56 -18.15
N ARG A 8 8.16 -19.55 -17.28
CA ARG A 8 6.83 -20.07 -17.64
C ARG A 8 6.08 -19.07 -18.52
N PRO A 9 5.27 -19.55 -19.48
CA PRO A 9 4.40 -18.68 -20.26
C PRO A 9 3.47 -17.85 -19.37
N ARG A 10 3.24 -16.60 -19.75
CA ARG A 10 2.38 -15.67 -19.02
C ARG A 10 0.99 -16.24 -18.74
N ASP A 11 0.38 -16.87 -19.73
CA ASP A 11 -1.01 -17.34 -19.61
C ASP A 11 -1.12 -18.51 -18.63
N GLN A 12 -0.11 -19.40 -18.60
CA GLN A 12 -0.03 -20.45 -17.58
C GLN A 12 0.14 -19.88 -16.16
N LEU A 13 0.86 -18.76 -16.01
CA LEU A 13 0.98 -18.09 -14.71
C LEU A 13 -0.35 -17.45 -14.31
N ALA A 14 -1.06 -16.83 -15.25
CA ALA A 14 -2.37 -16.23 -15.01
C ALA A 14 -3.40 -17.27 -14.56
N GLU A 15 -3.50 -18.38 -15.28
CA GLU A 15 -4.41 -19.49 -14.94
C GLU A 15 -4.13 -20.06 -13.54
N GLU A 16 -2.86 -20.24 -13.18
CA GLU A 16 -2.50 -20.73 -11.86
C GLU A 16 -2.80 -19.72 -10.75
N MET A 17 -2.51 -18.43 -10.97
CA MET A 17 -2.85 -17.38 -10.00
C MET A 17 -4.37 -17.36 -9.77
N GLU A 18 -5.18 -17.42 -10.83
CA GLU A 18 -6.64 -17.49 -10.72
C GLU A 18 -7.10 -18.75 -9.99
N ALA A 19 -6.53 -19.91 -10.31
CA ALA A 19 -6.86 -21.16 -9.64
C ALA A 19 -6.56 -21.10 -8.13
N LEU A 20 -5.44 -20.47 -7.73
CA LEU A 20 -5.10 -20.31 -6.32
C LEU A 20 -6.09 -19.40 -5.57
N THR A 21 -6.66 -18.38 -6.23
CA THR A 21 -7.69 -17.53 -5.58
C THR A 21 -8.94 -18.31 -5.17
N SER A 22 -9.21 -19.48 -5.77
CA SER A 22 -10.33 -20.35 -5.37
C SER A 22 -10.15 -20.98 -3.98
N LEU A 23 -8.93 -20.97 -3.44
CA LEU A 23 -8.60 -21.43 -2.10
C LEU A 23 -8.74 -20.32 -1.05
N ASP A 24 -8.84 -19.07 -1.48
CA ASP A 24 -9.02 -17.93 -0.59
C ASP A 24 -10.47 -17.85 -0.09
N VAL A 25 -10.65 -17.19 1.04
CA VAL A 25 -12.00 -16.92 1.55
C VAL A 25 -12.75 -15.97 0.63
N ASP A 26 -14.04 -16.24 0.39
CA ASP A 26 -14.93 -15.33 -0.34
C ASP A 26 -15.23 -14.09 0.51
N TRP A 27 -14.31 -13.13 0.46
CA TRP A 27 -14.43 -11.86 1.14
C TRP A 27 -15.53 -10.97 0.57
N ARG A 28 -15.94 -11.18 -0.69
CA ARG A 28 -17.02 -10.42 -1.33
C ARG A 28 -18.39 -10.80 -0.80
N SER A 29 -18.56 -12.01 -0.28
CA SER A 29 -19.81 -12.43 0.39
C SER A 29 -20.13 -11.66 1.68
N GLY A 30 -19.21 -10.83 2.20
CA GLY A 30 -19.39 -10.02 3.40
C GLY A 30 -19.34 -10.79 4.71
N LYS A 31 -18.95 -12.07 4.69
CA LYS A 31 -18.94 -12.96 5.87
C LYS A 31 -17.58 -13.04 6.58
N ILE A 32 -16.66 -12.12 6.30
CA ILE A 32 -15.36 -12.04 6.96
C ILE A 32 -15.17 -10.69 7.63
N TRP A 33 -14.61 -10.71 8.84
CA TRP A 33 -14.39 -9.51 9.64
C TRP A 33 -12.92 -9.08 9.59
N SER A 34 -12.67 -7.78 9.48
CA SER A 34 -11.35 -7.11 9.58
C SER A 34 -10.28 -7.39 8.51
N PHE A 35 -10.48 -8.34 7.58
CA PHE A 35 -9.43 -8.69 6.61
C PHE A 35 -9.40 -7.80 5.35
N VAL A 36 -10.57 -7.47 4.78
CA VAL A 36 -10.64 -6.70 3.52
C VAL A 36 -11.57 -5.50 3.71
N TYR A 37 -11.02 -4.29 3.62
CA TYR A 37 -11.76 -3.03 3.68
C TYR A 37 -12.06 -2.55 2.26
N PHE A 38 -13.05 -3.17 1.63
CA PHE A 38 -13.44 -2.86 0.25
C PHE A 38 -14.30 -1.60 0.18
N ALA A 39 -13.88 -0.63 -0.63
CA ALA A 39 -14.52 0.69 -0.74
C ALA A 39 -15.44 0.84 -1.97
N GLY A 40 -15.67 -0.23 -2.73
CA GLY A 40 -16.44 -0.20 -3.98
C GLY A 40 -15.59 -0.46 -5.22
N ASP A 41 -16.23 -0.89 -6.30
CA ASP A 41 -15.54 -1.25 -7.55
C ASP A 41 -14.98 -0.02 -8.28
N ASP A 42 -15.62 1.14 -8.13
CA ASP A 42 -15.15 2.42 -8.64
C ASP A 42 -13.83 2.84 -7.99
N VAL A 43 -13.73 2.74 -6.66
CA VAL A 43 -12.49 2.97 -5.91
C VAL A 43 -11.44 1.92 -6.28
N ALA A 44 -11.84 0.64 -6.37
CA ALA A 44 -10.92 -0.43 -6.76
C ALA A 44 -10.32 -0.23 -8.15
N GLN A 45 -11.06 0.35 -9.09
CA GLN A 45 -10.53 0.67 -10.42
C GLN A 45 -9.47 1.76 -10.34
N VAL A 46 -9.72 2.84 -9.59
CA VAL A 46 -8.72 3.90 -9.35
C VAL A 46 -7.44 3.33 -8.73
N LEU A 47 -7.56 2.42 -7.75
CA LEU A 47 -6.41 1.77 -7.11
C LEU A 47 -5.58 0.94 -8.10
N LYS A 48 -6.24 0.17 -8.98
CA LYS A 48 -5.57 -0.62 -10.03
C LYS A 48 -4.83 0.28 -11.02
N ASP A 49 -5.47 1.35 -11.46
CA ASP A 49 -4.89 2.28 -12.43
C ASP A 49 -3.68 3.01 -11.82
N ALA A 50 -3.78 3.46 -10.57
CA ALA A 50 -2.67 4.08 -9.86
C ALA A 50 -1.50 3.10 -9.67
N TYR A 51 -1.76 1.88 -9.20
CA TYR A 51 -0.73 0.88 -8.97
C TYR A 51 0.01 0.50 -10.26
N THR A 52 -0.72 0.24 -11.34
CA THR A 52 -0.11 -0.14 -12.63
C THR A 52 0.64 1.03 -13.26
N THR A 53 0.15 2.27 -13.12
CA THR A 53 0.82 3.47 -13.63
C THR A 53 2.15 3.73 -12.90
N PHE A 54 2.19 3.53 -11.58
CA PHE A 54 3.35 3.85 -10.74
C PHE A 54 4.15 2.62 -10.29
N PHE A 55 3.92 1.45 -10.91
CA PHE A 55 4.44 0.14 -10.48
C PHE A 55 5.96 0.10 -10.27
N TYR A 56 6.73 0.80 -11.10
CA TYR A 56 8.20 0.86 -11.03
C TYR A 56 8.74 2.11 -10.31
N THR A 57 7.89 2.92 -9.69
CA THR A 57 8.35 4.08 -8.92
C THR A 57 8.90 3.67 -7.55
N ASN A 58 9.78 4.50 -6.99
CA ASN A 58 10.49 4.17 -5.75
C ASN A 58 10.62 5.39 -4.82
N GLY A 59 10.16 5.27 -3.57
CA GLY A 59 10.23 6.34 -2.55
C GLY A 59 11.64 6.71 -2.08
N LEU A 60 12.67 5.93 -2.44
CA LEU A 60 14.05 6.15 -1.99
C LEU A 60 14.63 7.52 -2.43
N SER A 61 14.26 8.01 -3.61
CA SER A 61 14.77 9.28 -4.14
C SER A 61 13.62 10.22 -4.53
N PRO A 62 13.25 11.18 -3.67
CA PRO A 62 12.20 12.15 -3.98
C PRO A 62 12.58 13.13 -5.11
N MET A 63 13.87 13.19 -5.46
CA MET A 63 14.36 13.95 -6.60
C MET A 63 14.10 13.23 -7.93
N ALA A 64 14.18 11.90 -7.93
CA ALA A 64 13.92 11.06 -9.11
C ALA A 64 12.42 10.86 -9.33
N PHE A 65 11.63 10.69 -8.26
CA PHE A 65 10.20 10.39 -8.33
C PHE A 65 9.37 11.53 -7.71
N ARG A 66 9.33 12.67 -8.39
CA ARG A 66 8.63 13.88 -7.92
C ARG A 66 7.13 13.69 -7.76
N SER A 67 6.51 12.84 -8.58
CA SER A 67 5.09 12.48 -8.47
C SER A 67 4.80 11.81 -7.13
N LEU A 68 5.61 10.82 -6.75
CA LEU A 68 5.46 10.10 -5.48
C LEU A 68 5.62 11.05 -4.29
N LYS A 69 6.65 11.90 -4.29
CA LYS A 69 6.82 12.95 -3.27
C LYS A 69 5.58 13.82 -3.11
N LYS A 70 4.96 14.22 -4.24
CA LYS A 70 3.73 15.03 -4.23
C LYS A 70 2.60 14.26 -3.55
N PHE A 71 2.35 13.02 -3.96
CA PHE A 71 1.26 12.20 -3.42
C PHE A 71 1.42 11.95 -1.91
N GLU A 72 2.62 11.59 -1.46
CA GLU A 72 2.87 11.38 -0.03
C GLU A 72 2.62 12.67 0.78
N SER A 73 3.11 13.81 0.29
CA SER A 73 2.87 15.11 0.92
C SER A 73 1.39 15.46 1.02
N GLU A 74 0.62 15.21 -0.05
CA GLU A 74 -0.83 15.48 -0.09
C GLU A 74 -1.61 14.56 0.84
N VAL A 75 -1.28 13.27 0.90
CA VAL A 75 -1.92 12.31 1.83
C VAL A 75 -1.65 12.69 3.29
N ILE A 76 -0.42 13.08 3.61
CA ILE A 76 -0.06 13.57 4.95
C ILE A 76 -0.89 14.81 5.30
N ALA A 77 -0.95 15.80 4.41
CA ALA A 77 -1.70 17.03 4.63
C ALA A 77 -3.21 16.79 4.80
N MET A 78 -3.81 15.93 3.96
CA MET A 78 -5.23 15.56 4.07
C MET A 78 -5.51 14.84 5.40
N THR A 79 -4.63 13.93 5.81
CA THR A 79 -4.77 13.19 7.08
C THR A 79 -4.64 14.11 8.29
N ALA A 80 -3.66 15.02 8.26
CA ALA A 80 -3.45 16.04 9.28
C ALA A 80 -4.69 16.95 9.43
N SER A 81 -5.25 17.39 8.32
CA SER A 81 -6.50 18.16 8.28
C SER A 81 -7.69 17.38 8.85
N LEU A 82 -7.86 16.12 8.45
CA LEU A 82 -8.93 15.23 8.93
C LEU A 82 -8.89 15.03 10.46
N LEU A 83 -7.70 15.00 11.05
CA LEU A 83 -7.49 14.84 12.49
C LEU A 83 -7.48 16.17 13.26
N GLY A 84 -7.72 17.31 12.60
CA GLY A 84 -7.74 18.62 13.24
C GLY A 84 -6.37 19.18 13.60
N CYS A 85 -5.30 18.72 12.96
CA CYS A 85 -3.91 19.07 13.24
C CYS A 85 -3.21 19.63 11.99
N SER A 86 -3.69 20.74 11.41
CA SER A 86 -3.19 21.26 10.12
C SER A 86 -1.70 21.58 10.08
N GLU A 87 -1.10 21.92 11.22
CA GLU A 87 0.34 22.22 11.35
C GLU A 87 1.19 20.95 11.51
N ALA A 88 0.58 19.76 11.59
CA ALA A 88 1.31 18.52 11.76
C ALA A 88 2.12 18.18 10.51
N VAL A 89 3.33 17.70 10.75
CA VAL A 89 4.20 17.09 9.72
C VAL A 89 4.29 15.59 9.96
N GLY A 90 4.64 14.84 8.93
CA GLY A 90 4.69 13.38 9.02
C GLY A 90 5.44 12.74 7.86
N ASN A 91 5.40 11.41 7.85
CA ASN A 91 5.91 10.58 6.77
C ASN A 91 4.90 9.45 6.51
N MET A 92 4.86 8.96 5.28
CA MET A 92 4.17 7.71 4.98
C MET A 92 4.96 6.53 5.55
N THR A 93 4.25 5.48 5.96
CA THR A 93 4.83 4.22 6.45
C THR A 93 4.13 3.04 5.77
N SER A 94 4.69 1.84 5.90
CA SER A 94 4.12 0.61 5.34
C SER A 94 2.83 0.15 6.03
N GLY A 95 2.52 0.66 7.23
CA GLY A 95 1.33 0.32 7.99
C GLY A 95 1.39 0.75 9.45
N GLY A 96 0.31 0.46 10.18
CA GLY A 96 0.13 0.92 11.57
C GLY A 96 1.26 0.49 12.52
N THR A 97 1.78 -0.72 12.39
CA THR A 97 2.90 -1.21 13.21
C THR A 97 4.15 -0.36 13.03
N GLU A 98 4.53 -0.03 11.80
CA GLU A 98 5.68 0.84 11.55
C GLU A 98 5.43 2.25 12.07
N SER A 99 4.22 2.80 11.88
CA SER A 99 3.87 4.12 12.44
C SER A 99 4.06 4.20 13.95
N ILE A 100 3.62 3.16 14.68
CA ILE A 100 3.79 3.08 16.14
C ILE A 100 5.28 3.00 16.50
N LEU A 101 6.05 2.15 15.81
CA LEU A 101 7.48 2.02 16.06
C LEU A 101 8.24 3.32 15.82
N MET A 102 7.90 4.06 14.76
CA MET A 102 8.53 5.34 14.43
C MET A 102 8.24 6.41 15.48
N VAL A 103 7.00 6.49 16.00
CA VAL A 103 6.65 7.39 17.11
C VAL A 103 7.42 7.03 18.39
N VAL A 104 7.46 5.75 18.77
CA VAL A 104 8.17 5.30 19.97
C VAL A 104 9.67 5.59 19.86
N LYS A 105 10.28 5.33 18.69
CA LYS A 105 11.67 5.68 18.40
C LYS A 105 11.90 7.18 18.55
N ALA A 106 11.08 8.01 17.91
CA ALA A 106 11.24 9.47 17.94
C ALA A 106 11.13 10.03 19.36
N ALA A 107 10.13 9.59 20.14
CA ALA A 107 9.96 10.00 21.54
C ALA A 107 11.14 9.58 22.42
N ARG A 108 11.63 8.34 22.25
CA ARG A 108 12.81 7.84 22.97
C ARG A 108 14.06 8.66 22.65
N ASP A 109 14.29 8.95 21.36
CA ASP A 109 15.47 9.68 20.91
C ASP A 109 15.40 11.17 21.33
N TRP A 110 14.20 11.75 21.40
CA TRP A 110 13.97 13.11 21.90
C TRP A 110 14.18 13.26 23.42
N ALA A 111 13.84 12.22 24.20
CA ALA A 111 13.94 12.25 25.66
C ALA A 111 15.37 11.98 26.20
N ARG A 112 16.33 11.67 25.33
CA ARG A 112 17.74 11.45 25.67
C ARG A 112 18.55 12.72 25.46
#